data_AF-A0A501VXH8-F1
#
_entry.id   AF-A0A501VXH8-F1
#
_cell.length_a   1.000
_cell.length_b   1.000
_cell.length_c   1.000
_cell.angle_alpha   90.00
_cell.angle_beta   90.00
_cell.angle_gamma   90.00
#
_symmetry.space_group_name_H-M   'P 1'
#
loop_
_entity.id
_entity.type
_entity.pdbx_description
1 polymer ?
#
loop_
_entity_poly.entity_id
_entity_poly.type
_entity_poly.pdbx_seq_one_letter_code
_entity_poly.pdbx_strand_id
1 'polypeptide(L)'
;MRNYTLLRFVRLNLYFFVMYCLLTAAWYGLNGRFAEEGSAQLLQEIAFNAALFSLLFSITMLVLYRRIEVRVPLQKYTSKQLQQRLEEIGFTKAQDQVYKPVPPKASAMAGKVFVQKTTNFWILEGPKKYLEKLAG
;
A
#
# COMPACT_ATOMS: atom_id res chain seq x y z
N MET A 1 14.48 -4.96 -7.35
CA MET A 1 13.70 -4.24 -6.30
C MET A 1 12.40 -4.94 -5.87
N ARG A 2 12.05 -6.13 -6.40
CA ARG A 2 10.78 -6.83 -6.11
C ARG A 2 10.61 -7.28 -4.64
N ASN A 3 11.72 -7.49 -3.92
CA ASN A 3 11.70 -7.99 -2.53
C ASN A 3 11.57 -6.90 -1.46
N TYR A 4 11.93 -5.64 -1.75
CA TYR A 4 11.96 -4.59 -0.71
C TYR A 4 10.55 -4.15 -0.29
N THR A 5 9.62 -4.09 -1.25
CA THR A 5 8.21 -3.80 -0.99
C THR A 5 7.54 -4.94 -0.22
N LEU A 6 7.86 -6.18 -0.57
CA LEU A 6 7.38 -7.39 0.10
C LEU A 6 7.85 -7.43 1.57
N LEU A 7 9.13 -7.15 1.82
CA LEU A 7 9.68 -7.14 3.18
C LEU A 7 9.05 -6.03 4.04
N ARG A 8 8.87 -4.83 3.47
CA ARG A 8 8.23 -3.70 4.19
C ARG A 8 6.77 -4.01 4.52
N PHE A 9 6.08 -4.70 3.63
CA PHE A 9 4.71 -5.16 3.81
C PHE A 9 4.58 -6.23 4.89
N VAL A 10 5.45 -7.26 4.88
CA VAL A 10 5.49 -8.30 5.91
C VAL A 10 5.74 -7.68 7.29
N ARG A 11 6.69 -6.74 7.39
CA ARG A 11 6.93 -6.02 8.66
C ARG A 11 5.70 -5.26 9.13
N LEU A 12 5.02 -4.53 8.25
CA LEU A 12 3.82 -3.77 8.61
C LEU A 12 2.69 -4.69 9.11
N ASN A 13 2.51 -5.84 8.46
CA ASN A 13 1.56 -6.86 8.90
C ASN A 13 1.90 -7.44 10.26
N LEU A 14 3.18 -7.76 10.48
CA LEU A 14 3.64 -8.27 11.77
C LEU A 14 3.41 -7.25 12.89
N TYR A 15 3.70 -5.98 12.64
CA TYR A 15 3.41 -4.91 13.60
C TYR A 15 1.91 -4.81 13.90
N PHE A 16 1.06 -4.87 12.88
CA PHE A 16 -0.38 -4.82 13.07
C PHE A 16 -0.90 -6.02 13.87
N PHE A 17 -0.44 -7.23 13.54
CA PHE A 17 -0.78 -8.47 14.24
C PHE A 17 -0.40 -8.39 15.73
N VAL A 18 0.86 -8.07 16.02
CA VAL A 18 1.35 -7.98 17.40
C VAL A 18 0.61 -6.90 18.19
N MET A 19 0.42 -5.72 17.58
CA MET A 19 -0.27 -4.61 18.24
C MET A 19 -1.73 -4.94 18.54
N TYR A 20 -2.42 -5.59 17.60
CA TYR A 20 -3.80 -6.04 17.79
C TYR A 20 -3.90 -7.06 18.93
N CYS A 21 -3.00 -8.05 18.98
CA CYS A 21 -2.95 -9.03 20.06
C CYS A 21 -2.74 -8.36 21.42
N LEU A 22 -1.78 -7.44 21.53
CA LEU A 22 -1.47 -6.74 22.78
C LEU A 22 -2.64 -5.86 23.26
N LEU A 23 -3.23 -5.08 22.37
CA LEU A 23 -4.37 -4.21 22.71
C LEU A 23 -5.60 -5.02 23.12
N THR A 24 -5.88 -6.11 22.41
CA THR A 24 -7.04 -6.97 22.71
C THR A 24 -6.83 -7.73 24.02
N ALA A 25 -5.61 -8.21 24.29
CA ALA A 25 -5.29 -8.84 25.57
C ALA A 25 -5.38 -7.84 26.74
N ALA A 26 -4.88 -6.61 26.57
CA ALA A 26 -5.02 -5.57 27.58
C ALA A 26 -6.50 -5.23 27.84
N TRP A 27 -7.30 -5.12 26.79
CA TRP A 27 -8.75 -4.87 26.88
C TRP A 27 -9.49 -6.01 27.60
N TYR A 28 -9.17 -7.27 27.31
CA TYR A 28 -9.76 -8.42 28.00
C TYR A 28 -9.32 -8.53 29.46
N GLY A 29 -8.09 -8.12 29.77
CA GLY A 29 -7.60 -7.99 31.14
C GLY A 29 -8.40 -6.95 31.94
N LEU A 30 -8.66 -5.77 31.35
CA LEU A 30 -9.44 -4.71 31.99
C LEU A 30 -10.92 -5.09 32.21
N ASN A 31 -11.50 -5.91 31.34
CA ASN A 31 -12.89 -6.37 31.47
C ASN A 31 -13.05 -7.63 32.33
N GLY A 32 -11.98 -8.14 32.93
CA GLY A 32 -12.04 -9.32 33.80
C GLY A 32 -12.31 -10.64 33.07
N ARG A 33 -12.31 -10.67 31.73
CA ARG A 33 -12.62 -11.87 30.93
C ARG A 33 -11.72 -13.07 31.23
N PHE A 34 -10.45 -12.82 31.55
CA PHE A 34 -9.50 -13.87 31.93
C PHE A 34 -9.80 -14.57 33.26
N ALA A 35 -10.71 -14.02 34.08
CA ALA A 35 -11.16 -14.65 35.33
C ALA A 35 -12.39 -15.54 35.13
N GLU A 36 -13.18 -15.30 34.08
CA GLU A 36 -14.42 -16.03 33.78
C GLU A 36 -14.22 -17.19 32.79
N GLU A 37 -13.32 -17.01 31.83
CA GLU A 37 -13.02 -18.00 30.79
C GLU A 37 -11.58 -18.53 30.89
N GLY A 38 -11.33 -19.73 30.37
CA GLY A 38 -9.99 -20.32 30.35
C GLY A 38 -9.01 -19.45 29.56
N SER A 39 -7.94 -19.00 30.22
CA SER A 39 -6.93 -18.10 29.63
C SER A 39 -6.34 -18.58 28.30
N ALA A 40 -6.18 -19.90 28.15
CA ALA A 40 -5.71 -20.52 26.90
C ALA A 40 -6.70 -20.36 25.73
N GLN A 41 -8.01 -20.48 25.99
CA GLN A 41 -9.04 -20.32 24.96
C GLN A 41 -9.15 -18.86 24.51
N LEU A 42 -9.11 -17.91 25.44
CA LEU A 42 -9.11 -16.47 25.12
C LEU A 42 -7.90 -16.07 24.29
N LEU A 43 -6.70 -16.57 24.64
CA LEU A 43 -5.49 -16.29 23.84
C LEU A 43 -5.60 -16.89 22.43
N GLN A 44 -6.21 -18.06 22.29
CA GLN A 44 -6.46 -18.68 20.99
C GLN A 44 -7.46 -17.85 20.17
N GLU A 45 -8.52 -17.33 20.78
CA GLU A 45 -9.48 -16.44 20.13
C GLU A 45 -8.83 -15.14 19.66
N ILE A 46 -8.04 -14.50 20.52
CA ILE A 46 -7.28 -13.28 20.16
C ILE A 46 -6.35 -13.56 18.98
N ALA A 47 -5.60 -14.65 19.03
CA ALA A 47 -4.67 -15.02 17.96
C ALA A 47 -5.40 -15.33 16.64
N PHE A 48 -6.54 -16.02 16.70
CA PHE A 48 -7.35 -16.32 15.52
C PHE A 48 -7.92 -15.05 14.89
N ASN A 49 -8.51 -14.17 15.70
CA ASN A 49 -9.01 -12.88 15.23
C ASN A 49 -7.89 -12.01 14.64
N ALA A 50 -6.74 -11.95 15.33
CA ALA A 50 -5.56 -11.23 14.84
C ALA A 50 -5.08 -11.76 13.48
N ALA A 51 -5.06 -13.08 13.29
CA ALA A 51 -4.68 -13.71 12.03
C ALA A 51 -5.67 -13.36 10.91
N LEU A 52 -6.97 -13.40 11.21
CA LEU A 52 -8.02 -13.06 10.25
C LEU A 52 -7.95 -11.58 9.84
N PHE A 53 -7.75 -10.68 10.80
CA PHE A 53 -7.55 -9.26 10.51
C PHE A 53 -6.26 -8.98 9.73
N SER A 54 -5.15 -9.66 10.05
CA SER A 54 -3.90 -9.54 9.30
C SER A 54 -4.04 -10.06 7.87
N LEU A 55 -4.79 -11.15 7.66
CA LEU A 55 -5.12 -11.67 6.33
C LEU A 55 -5.98 -10.68 5.53
N LEU A 56 -7.03 -10.13 6.14
CA LEU A 56 -7.86 -9.10 5.50
C LEU A 56 -7.04 -7.87 5.15
N PHE A 57 -6.26 -7.34 6.09
CA PHE A 57 -5.35 -6.22 5.86
C PHE A 57 -4.39 -6.50 4.70
N SER A 58 -3.86 -7.73 4.65
CA SER A 58 -2.95 -8.15 3.60
C SER A 58 -3.60 -8.09 2.22
N ILE A 59 -4.79 -8.66 2.09
CA ILE A 59 -5.57 -8.68 0.85
C ILE A 59 -5.91 -7.24 0.44
N THR A 60 -6.41 -6.42 1.37
CA THR A 60 -6.78 -5.02 1.11
C THR A 60 -5.59 -4.23 0.56
N MET A 61 -4.41 -4.38 1.15
CA MET A 61 -3.20 -3.72 0.69
C MET A 61 -2.73 -4.21 -0.68
N LEU A 62 -2.82 -5.51 -0.95
CA LEU A 62 -2.47 -6.08 -2.26
C LEU A 62 -3.39 -5.54 -3.36
N VAL A 63 -4.69 -5.43 -3.07
CA VAL A 63 -5.68 -4.84 -3.99
C VAL A 63 -5.43 -3.35 -4.19
N LEU A 64 -5.23 -2.58 -3.11
CA LEU A 64 -5.06 -1.11 -3.17
C LEU A 64 -3.77 -0.68 -3.88
N TYR A 65 -2.66 -1.38 -3.61
CA TYR A 65 -1.34 -1.03 -4.12
C TYR A 65 -0.87 -1.96 -5.23
N ARG A 66 -1.81 -2.67 -5.88
CA ARG A 66 -1.55 -3.46 -7.08
C ARG A 66 -0.86 -2.59 -8.12
N ARG A 67 0.28 -3.07 -8.62
CA ARG A 67 1.00 -2.40 -9.71
C ARG A 67 0.33 -2.73 -11.05
N ILE A 68 0.22 -1.72 -11.90
CA ILE A 68 -0.24 -1.85 -13.28
C ILE A 68 0.72 -1.11 -14.20
N GLU A 69 0.73 -1.54 -15.46
CA GLU A 69 1.31 -0.82 -16.58
C GLU A 69 0.16 -0.11 -17.30
N VAL A 70 0.29 1.21 -17.49
CA VAL A 70 -0.64 2.02 -18.28
C VAL A 70 0.12 2.60 -19.47
N ARG A 71 -0.50 2.50 -20.65
CA ARG A 71 0.04 3.08 -21.88
C ARG A 71 -0.80 4.29 -22.26
N VAL A 72 -0.15 5.45 -22.34
CA VAL A 72 -0.80 6.71 -22.68
C VAL A 72 -0.24 7.20 -24.02
N PRO A 73 -1.08 7.51 -25.02
CA PRO A 73 -0.61 8.03 -26.31
C PRO A 73 0.17 9.34 -26.12
N LEU A 74 1.28 9.51 -26.85
CA LEU A 74 2.07 10.77 -26.80
C LEU A 74 1.25 12.00 -27.18
N GLN A 75 0.20 11.83 -27.98
CA GLN A 75 -0.71 12.90 -28.41
C GLN A 75 -1.58 13.43 -27.27
N LYS A 76 -1.83 12.63 -26.22
CA LYS A 76 -2.71 13.00 -25.11
C LYS A 76 -2.06 14.03 -24.17
N TYR A 77 -0.74 13.92 -23.96
CA TYR A 77 0.00 14.81 -23.09
C TYR A 77 1.40 15.13 -23.62
N THR A 78 1.75 16.42 -23.60
CA THR A 78 3.14 16.86 -23.69
C THR A 78 3.93 16.42 -22.45
N SER A 79 5.26 16.36 -22.54
CA SER A 79 6.11 15.98 -21.40
C SER A 79 5.88 16.84 -20.16
N LYS A 80 5.62 18.14 -20.33
CA LYS A 80 5.34 19.06 -19.22
C LYS A 80 3.97 18.80 -18.59
N GLN A 81 2.95 18.54 -19.42
CA GLN A 81 1.61 18.21 -18.92
C GLN A 81 1.59 16.87 -18.17
N LEU A 82 2.31 15.86 -18.67
CA LEU A 82 2.42 14.57 -17.98
C LEU A 82 3.07 14.74 -16.60
N GLN A 83 4.12 15.55 -16.50
CA GLN A 83 4.78 15.86 -15.23
C GLN A 83 3.83 16.58 -14.27
N GLN A 84 3.12 17.60 -14.73
CA GLN A 84 2.13 18.33 -13.90
C GLN A 84 1.04 17.38 -13.37
N ARG A 85 0.51 16.48 -14.21
CA ARG A 85 -0.48 15.49 -13.77
C ARG A 85 0.09 14.52 -12.74
N LEU A 86 1.34 14.08 -12.88
CA LEU A 86 2.00 13.25 -11.88
C LEU A 86 2.16 13.99 -10.55
N GLU A 87 2.51 15.28 -10.58
CA GLU A 87 2.63 16.13 -9.38
C GLU A 87 1.28 16.37 -8.70
N GLU A 88 0.21 16.58 -9.47
CA GLU A 88 -1.17 16.67 -8.96
C GLU A 88 -1.59 15.41 -8.21
N ILE A 89 -1.21 14.25 -8.73
CA ILE A 89 -1.48 12.93 -8.14
C ILE A 89 -0.55 12.64 -6.95
N GLY A 90 0.46 13.48 -6.72
CA GLY A 90 1.35 13.44 -5.56
C GLY A 90 2.71 12.79 -5.83
N PHE A 91 3.16 12.75 -7.08
CA PHE A 91 4.44 12.18 -7.49
C PHE A 91 5.39 13.25 -8.03
N THR A 92 6.55 13.40 -7.41
CA THR A 92 7.58 14.33 -7.88
C THR A 92 8.72 13.58 -8.55
N LYS A 93 9.32 14.21 -9.57
CA LYS A 93 10.47 13.65 -10.27
C LYS A 93 11.64 13.52 -9.30
N ALA A 94 12.24 12.33 -9.22
CA ALA A 94 13.34 12.08 -8.29
C ALA A 94 14.68 11.91 -9.01
N GLN A 95 14.72 11.05 -10.04
CA GLN A 95 15.92 10.76 -10.82
C GLN A 95 15.48 10.08 -12.11
N ASP A 96 15.92 10.62 -13.25
CA ASP A 96 15.50 10.18 -14.58
C ASP A 96 13.99 9.88 -14.64
N GLN A 97 13.57 8.94 -15.48
CA GLN A 97 12.21 8.47 -15.69
C GLN A 97 11.50 7.90 -14.44
N VAL A 98 11.96 8.22 -13.21
CA VAL A 98 11.44 7.72 -11.94
C VAL A 98 10.88 8.85 -11.07
N TYR A 99 9.65 8.65 -10.62
CA TYR A 99 8.91 9.59 -9.77
C TYR A 99 8.64 8.96 -8.40
N LYS A 100 8.84 9.73 -7.34
CA LYS A 100 8.64 9.29 -5.95
C LYS A 100 7.33 9.85 -5.38
N PRO A 101 6.61 9.10 -4.54
CA PRO A 101 5.42 9.61 -3.88
C PRO A 101 5.79 10.65 -2.82
N VAL A 102 4.99 11.71 -2.73
CA VAL A 102 5.10 12.78 -1.74
C VAL A 102 3.82 12.80 -0.89
N PRO A 103 3.91 12.42 0.40
CA PRO A 103 2.81 12.57 1.35
C PRO A 103 2.43 14.05 1.52
N PRO A 104 1.15 14.40 1.74
CA PRO A 104 0.00 13.52 1.99
C PRO A 104 -0.72 13.03 0.71
N LYS A 105 -0.40 13.58 -0.46
CA LYS A 105 -1.14 13.32 -1.72
C LYS A 105 -0.97 11.89 -2.23
N ALA A 106 0.27 11.39 -2.23
CA ALA A 106 0.55 9.98 -2.50
C ALA A 106 1.14 9.33 -1.25
N SER A 107 0.57 8.17 -0.86
CA SER A 107 1.06 7.41 0.29
C SER A 107 2.50 6.96 0.04
N ALA A 108 3.34 6.97 1.08
CA ALA A 108 4.68 6.40 1.01
C ALA A 108 4.67 4.90 0.62
N MET A 109 3.54 4.22 0.83
CA MET A 109 3.33 2.82 0.45
C MET A 109 3.01 2.64 -1.04
N ALA A 110 2.66 3.71 -1.76
CA ALA A 110 2.38 3.67 -3.19
C ALA A 110 3.60 3.26 -4.03
N GLY A 111 4.80 3.47 -3.49
CA GLY A 111 6.06 3.16 -4.17
C GLY A 111 6.32 4.10 -5.36
N LYS A 112 7.44 3.88 -6.05
CA LYS A 112 7.85 4.75 -7.17
C LYS A 112 7.02 4.45 -8.43
N VAL A 113 6.81 5.49 -9.25
CA VAL A 113 6.27 5.39 -10.61
C VAL A 113 7.42 5.48 -11.61
N PHE A 114 7.41 4.60 -12.60
CA PHE A 114 8.39 4.56 -13.68
C PHE A 114 7.72 5.01 -14.98
N VAL A 115 8.37 5.89 -15.72
CA VAL A 115 7.80 6.57 -16.90
C VAL A 115 8.73 6.42 -18.10
N GLN A 116 8.45 5.46 -18.97
CA GLN A 116 9.24 5.24 -20.17
C GLN A 116 8.61 5.88 -21.40
N LYS A 117 9.42 6.59 -22.19
CA LYS A 117 8.99 7.12 -23.48
C LYS A 117 9.31 6.12 -24.59
N THR A 118 8.31 5.75 -25.38
CA THR A 118 8.47 5.01 -26.63
C THR A 118 8.14 5.92 -27.82
N THR A 119 8.22 5.39 -29.04
CA THR A 119 7.90 6.15 -30.27
C THR A 119 6.46 6.65 -30.31
N ASN A 120 5.51 5.90 -29.72
CA ASN A 120 4.08 6.19 -29.82
C ASN A 120 3.38 6.39 -28.46
N PHE A 121 3.99 5.92 -27.36
CA PHE A 121 3.37 5.89 -26.04
C PHE A 121 4.30 6.32 -24.91
N TRP A 122 3.72 6.91 -23.88
CA TRP A 122 4.25 6.92 -22.52
C TRP A 122 3.83 5.62 -21.82
N ILE A 123 4.80 4.84 -21.35
CA ILE A 123 4.58 3.65 -20.53
C ILE A 123 4.77 4.04 -19.07
N LEU A 124 3.72 3.91 -18.27
CA LEU A 124 3.68 4.27 -16.86
C LEU A 124 3.52 2.98 -16.04
N GLU A 125 4.53 2.63 -15.23
CA GLU A 125 4.45 1.49 -14.31
C GLU A 125 4.36 2.00 -12.86
N GLY A 126 3.32 1.58 -12.13
CA GLY A 126 3.07 2.10 -10.79
C GLY A 126 1.76 1.63 -10.17
N PRO A 127 1.36 2.21 -9.03
CA PRO A 127 0.17 1.79 -8.28
C PRO A 127 -1.14 2.16 -9.01
N LYS A 128 -2.01 1.16 -9.18
CA LYS A 128 -3.30 1.24 -9.90
C LYS A 128 -4.15 2.46 -9.53
N LYS A 129 -4.39 2.64 -8.23
CA LYS A 129 -5.21 3.74 -7.67
C LYS A 129 -4.81 5.14 -8.18
N TYR A 130 -3.53 5.33 -8.50
CA TYR A 130 -3.00 6.61 -8.93
C TYR A 130 -2.88 6.70 -10.45
N LEU A 131 -2.46 5.63 -11.12
CA LEU A 131 -2.27 5.63 -12.58
C LEU A 131 -3.58 5.56 -13.38
N GLU A 132 -4.65 4.97 -12.83
CA GLU A 132 -5.96 4.97 -13.52
C GLU A 132 -6.49 6.39 -13.75
N LYS A 133 -6.11 7.35 -12.91
CA LYS A 133 -6.45 8.77 -13.09
C LYS A 133 -5.82 9.41 -14.33
N LEU A 134 -4.77 8.79 -14.90
CA LEU A 134 -4.08 9.25 -16.11
C LEU A 134 -4.60 8.55 -17.37
N ALA A 135 -5.20 7.36 -17.21
CA ALA A 135 -5.75 6.58 -18.31
C ALA A 135 -7.08 7.17 -18.82
N GLY A 136 -7.89 7.74 -17.92
CA GLY A 136 -9.14 8.48 -18.22
C GLY A 136 -8.91 9.73 -19.05
#